data_AF-A0A975AKY7-F1
#
_entry.id   AF-A0A975AKY7-F1
#
_cell.length_a   1.000
_cell.length_b   1.000
_cell.length_c   1.000
_cell.angle_alpha   90.00
_cell.angle_beta   90.00
_cell.angle_gamma   90.00
#
_symmetry.space_group_name_H-M   'P 1'
#
loop_
_entity.id
_entity.type
_entity.pdbx_description
1 polymer ?
#
loop_
_entity_poly.entity_id
_entity_poly.type
_entity_poly.pdbx_seq_one_letter_code
_entity_poly.pdbx_strand_id
1 'polypeptide(L)'
;MTEIEIVFPNKEIYFLPHTIDSDEDLKSSFQKLFGCLEASKAKCVVYFYCSDRPVSCVNGSTTILYIGKTKGSIKGRYYRYSAKLSNGKNGDFYKNVINYYGGLKIGYFFAENPREEEKKAFSRFRKIYKQNPPKSKRG
;
A
#
# COMPACT_ATOMS: atom_id res chain seq x y z
N MET A 1 7.19 19.48 0.28
CA MET A 1 6.57 18.46 -0.59
C MET A 1 6.88 17.10 0.00
N THR A 2 5.86 16.30 0.32
CA THR A 2 6.01 14.97 0.93
C THR A 2 6.42 13.93 -0.13
N GLU A 3 6.97 12.80 0.29
CA GLU A 3 7.27 11.67 -0.62
C GLU A 3 6.05 11.26 -1.47
N ILE A 4 4.88 11.19 -0.83
CA ILE A 4 3.63 10.82 -1.47
C ILE A 4 3.29 11.81 -2.60
N GLU A 5 3.46 13.12 -2.38
CA GLU A 5 3.24 14.14 -3.41
C GLU A 5 4.22 14.02 -4.58
N ILE A 6 5.45 13.57 -4.34
CA ILE A 6 6.44 13.35 -5.40
C ILE A 6 6.07 12.14 -6.26
N VAL A 7 5.64 11.03 -5.64
CA VAL A 7 5.26 9.80 -6.35
C VAL A 7 3.89 9.93 -7.02
N PHE A 8 2.97 10.66 -6.40
CA PHE A 8 1.58 10.87 -6.84
C PHE A 8 1.26 12.37 -6.98
N PRO A 9 1.91 13.08 -7.92
CA PRO A 9 1.75 14.53 -8.04
C PRO A 9 0.33 14.90 -8.47
N ASN A 10 -0.18 15.99 -7.90
CA ASN A 10 -1.50 16.55 -8.18
C ASN A 10 -2.64 15.55 -7.95
N LYS A 11 -2.49 14.67 -6.96
CA LYS A 11 -3.53 13.73 -6.54
C LYS A 11 -4.00 14.07 -5.14
N GLU A 12 -5.31 14.04 -4.96
CA GLU A 12 -5.91 14.02 -3.64
C GLU A 12 -5.80 12.61 -3.06
N ILE A 13 -5.13 12.49 -1.91
CA ILE A 13 -4.81 11.23 -1.28
C ILE A 13 -5.73 11.00 -0.09
N TYR A 14 -6.34 9.83 -0.06
CA TYR A 14 -7.19 9.36 1.02
C TYR A 14 -6.52 8.18 1.71
N PHE A 15 -6.73 8.04 3.01
CA PHE A 15 -6.30 6.86 3.77
C PHE A 15 -7.51 6.07 4.25
N LEU A 16 -7.37 4.75 4.34
CA LEU A 16 -8.34 3.94 5.07
C LEU A 16 -8.25 4.29 6.57
N PRO A 17 -9.37 4.21 7.32
CA PRO A 17 -9.44 4.72 8.69
C PRO A 17 -8.71 3.85 9.72
N HIS A 18 -8.33 2.62 9.35
CA HIS A 18 -7.64 1.71 10.24
C HIS A 18 -6.17 1.57 9.85
N THR A 19 -5.32 1.45 10.85
CA THR A 19 -3.91 1.07 10.73
C THR A 19 -3.73 -0.31 11.36
N ILE A 20 -2.76 -1.09 10.87
CA ILE A 20 -2.34 -2.33 11.54
C ILE A 20 -1.06 -2.03 12.30
N ASP A 21 -1.16 -1.92 13.63
CA ASP A 21 -0.07 -1.51 14.52
C ASP A 21 0.54 -2.66 15.34
N SER A 22 -0.02 -3.86 15.24
CA SER A 22 0.45 -5.08 15.94
C SER A 22 0.34 -6.30 15.03
N ASP A 23 1.24 -7.27 15.21
CA ASP A 23 1.30 -8.51 14.43
C ASP A 23 0.64 -9.73 15.11
N GLU A 24 0.08 -9.56 16.31
CA GLU A 24 -0.54 -10.61 17.14
C GLU A 24 -1.67 -11.36 16.41
N ASP A 25 -2.63 -10.63 15.82
CA ASP A 25 -3.68 -11.20 14.95
C ASP A 25 -3.74 -10.43 13.63
N LEU A 26 -2.74 -10.68 12.81
CA LEU A 26 -2.57 -10.02 11.52
C LEU A 26 -3.74 -10.28 10.56
N LYS A 27 -4.36 -11.47 10.62
CA LYS A 27 -5.52 -11.80 9.77
C LYS A 27 -6.72 -10.92 10.13
N SER A 28 -7.08 -10.86 11.41
CA SER A 28 -8.19 -10.03 11.89
C SER A 28 -7.94 -8.55 11.61
N SER A 29 -6.70 -8.10 11.78
CA SER A 29 -6.29 -6.73 11.48
C SER A 29 -6.46 -6.39 9.99
N PHE A 30 -6.07 -7.28 9.08
CA PHE A 30 -6.37 -7.11 7.66
C PHE A 30 -7.88 -7.12 7.36
N GLN A 31 -8.66 -7.99 8.01
CA GLN A 31 -10.11 -8.00 7.84
C GLN A 31 -10.75 -6.68 8.28
N LYS A 32 -10.30 -6.08 9.40
CA LYS A 32 -10.74 -4.76 9.85
C LYS A 32 -10.35 -3.68 8.84
N LEU A 33 -9.08 -3.63 8.45
CA LEU A 33 -8.55 -2.67 7.47
C LEU A 33 -9.37 -2.66 6.17
N PHE A 34 -9.61 -3.83 5.57
CA PHE A 34 -10.36 -3.94 4.31
C PHE A 34 -11.87 -4.00 4.48
N GLY A 35 -12.36 -4.25 5.69
CA GLY A 35 -13.78 -4.46 6.00
C GLY A 35 -14.60 -3.18 6.04
N CYS A 36 -13.93 -2.03 6.22
CA CYS A 36 -14.54 -0.72 6.39
C CYS A 36 -15.37 -0.22 5.18
N LEU A 37 -16.18 0.82 5.42
CA LEU A 37 -17.04 1.42 4.42
C LEU A 37 -16.22 2.14 3.33
N GLU A 38 -15.13 2.79 3.73
CA GLU A 38 -14.19 3.52 2.87
C GLU A 38 -13.56 2.56 1.86
N ALA A 39 -13.08 1.40 2.32
CA ALA A 39 -12.55 0.35 1.44
C ALA A 39 -13.59 -0.17 0.44
N SER A 40 -14.88 -0.13 0.81
CA SER A 40 -16.00 -0.53 -0.07
C SER A 40 -16.29 0.53 -1.14
N LYS A 41 -16.17 1.81 -0.79
CA LYS A 41 -16.39 2.97 -1.67
C LYS A 41 -15.22 3.25 -2.60
N ALA A 42 -13.99 2.92 -2.20
CA ALA A 42 -12.76 3.13 -2.98
C ALA A 42 -12.68 2.23 -4.23
N LYS A 43 -13.43 2.57 -5.28
CA LYS A 43 -13.47 1.93 -6.61
C LYS A 43 -12.74 2.76 -7.66
N CYS A 44 -12.22 2.12 -8.70
CA CYS A 44 -11.40 2.79 -9.73
C CYS A 44 -10.27 3.63 -9.10
N VAL A 45 -9.42 2.98 -8.31
CA VAL A 45 -8.35 3.64 -7.56
C VAL A 45 -6.98 3.07 -7.87
N VAL A 46 -5.97 3.90 -7.69
CA VAL A 46 -4.60 3.48 -7.41
C VAL A 46 -4.42 3.55 -5.89
N TYR A 47 -3.86 2.50 -5.31
CA TYR A 47 -3.62 2.40 -3.87
C TYR A 47 -2.17 2.01 -3.60
N PHE A 48 -1.71 2.32 -2.40
CA PHE A 48 -0.38 1.97 -1.95
C PHE A 48 -0.38 1.57 -0.48
N TYR A 49 0.50 0.64 -0.13
CA TYR A 49 0.80 0.35 1.28
C TYR A 49 1.94 1.26 1.71
N CYS A 50 1.85 1.78 2.92
CA CYS A 50 2.95 2.51 3.54
C CYS A 50 3.16 2.11 5.00
N SER A 51 4.40 2.22 5.45
CA SER A 51 4.80 2.12 6.85
C SER A 51 4.86 3.50 7.49
N ASP A 52 4.82 3.56 8.82
CA ASP A 52 5.00 4.80 9.56
C ASP A 52 6.42 5.35 9.48
N ARG A 53 7.42 4.46 9.47
CA ARG A 53 8.83 4.79 9.34
C ARG A 53 9.37 4.32 7.99
N PRO A 54 10.36 5.02 7.43
CA PRO A 54 10.87 4.69 6.11
C PRO A 54 11.74 3.42 6.13
N VAL A 55 11.62 2.62 5.06
CA VAL A 55 12.48 1.48 4.76
C VAL A 55 13.59 1.89 3.80
N SER A 56 14.75 1.23 3.89
CA SER A 56 15.90 1.51 3.03
C SER A 56 15.63 1.15 1.56
N CYS A 57 16.16 1.97 0.64
CA CYS A 57 16.17 1.75 -0.80
C CYS A 57 17.58 1.89 -1.36
N VAL A 58 17.78 1.45 -2.62
CA VAL A 58 19.03 1.67 -3.37
C VAL A 58 19.43 3.15 -3.37
N ASN A 59 18.47 4.06 -3.51
CA ASN A 59 18.70 5.50 -3.38
C ASN A 59 17.74 6.11 -2.35
N GLY A 60 18.22 6.35 -1.12
CA GLY A 60 17.46 6.96 -0.05
C GLY A 60 16.56 5.98 0.71
N SER A 61 15.44 6.46 1.22
CA SER A 61 14.48 5.65 1.97
C SER A 61 13.04 6.03 1.63
N THR A 62 12.10 5.11 1.85
CA THR A 62 10.70 5.23 1.42
C THR A 62 9.74 4.76 2.49
N THR A 63 8.61 5.43 2.67
CA THR A 63 7.49 4.87 3.43
C THR A 63 6.59 4.01 2.53
N ILE A 64 6.68 4.11 1.21
CA ILE A 64 5.82 3.40 0.25
C ILE A 64 6.37 2.00 -0.02
N LEU A 65 5.62 0.99 0.39
CA LEU A 65 6.01 -0.42 0.34
C LEU A 65 5.52 -1.13 -0.92
N TYR A 66 4.36 -0.71 -1.43
CA TYR A 66 3.69 -1.34 -2.56
C TYR A 66 2.84 -0.32 -3.29
N ILE A 67 2.76 -0.43 -4.61
CA ILE A 67 1.83 0.34 -5.45
C ILE A 67 0.99 -0.65 -6.24
N GLY A 68 -0.32 -0.45 -6.27
CA GLY A 68 -1.22 -1.24 -7.08
C GLY A 68 -2.48 -0.49 -7.46
N LYS A 69 -3.39 -1.19 -8.13
CA LYS A 69 -4.60 -0.60 -8.69
C LYS A 69 -5.78 -1.53 -8.65
N THR A 70 -6.99 -0.98 -8.72
CA THR A 70 -8.22 -1.76 -8.91
C THR A 70 -9.28 -0.98 -9.65
N LYS A 71 -10.05 -1.66 -10.52
CA LYS A 71 -11.31 -1.12 -11.07
C LYS A 71 -12.47 -1.35 -10.10
N GLY A 72 -12.50 -2.51 -9.42
CA GLY A 72 -13.41 -2.77 -8.30
C GLY A 72 -12.97 -2.05 -7.02
N SER A 73 -13.60 -2.35 -5.88
CA SER A 73 -13.26 -1.71 -4.61
C SER A 73 -11.99 -2.31 -3.96
N ILE A 74 -11.32 -1.56 -3.08
CA ILE A 74 -10.22 -2.08 -2.26
C ILE A 74 -10.70 -3.28 -1.42
N LYS A 75 -11.90 -3.20 -0.83
CA LYS A 75 -12.53 -4.32 -0.10
C LYS A 75 -12.66 -5.56 -0.99
N GLY A 76 -13.26 -5.42 -2.17
CA GLY A 76 -13.45 -6.54 -3.09
C GLY A 76 -12.11 -7.14 -3.56
N ARG A 77 -11.06 -6.32 -3.64
CA ARG A 77 -9.72 -6.76 -4.00
C ARG A 77 -9.02 -7.55 -2.90
N TYR A 78 -9.15 -7.15 -1.63
CA TYR A 78 -8.27 -7.66 -0.56
C TYR A 78 -8.97 -8.40 0.57
N TYR A 79 -10.22 -8.08 0.90
CA TYR A 79 -10.88 -8.61 2.10
C TYR A 79 -10.88 -10.15 2.13
N ARG A 80 -11.23 -10.78 1.01
CA ARG A 80 -11.22 -12.25 0.87
C ARG A 80 -9.83 -12.89 0.95
N TYR A 81 -8.77 -12.10 0.81
CA TYR A 81 -7.39 -12.55 0.83
C TYR A 81 -6.66 -12.20 2.14
N SER A 82 -7.37 -11.72 3.17
CA SER A 82 -6.77 -11.36 4.47
C SER A 82 -5.92 -12.50 5.05
N ALA A 83 -6.42 -13.75 4.99
CA ALA A 83 -5.67 -14.92 5.43
C ALA A 83 -4.40 -15.22 4.59
N LYS A 84 -4.43 -14.90 3.28
CA LYS A 84 -3.27 -15.06 2.40
C LYS A 84 -2.22 -13.96 2.62
N LEU A 85 -2.66 -12.78 3.05
CA LEU A 85 -1.78 -11.67 3.39
C LEU A 85 -1.12 -11.86 4.77
N SER A 86 -1.80 -12.52 5.70
CA SER A 86 -1.28 -12.78 7.05
C SER A 86 -0.31 -13.96 7.15
N ASN A 87 -0.19 -14.79 6.10
CA ASN A 87 0.53 -16.06 6.16
C ASN A 87 1.71 -16.14 5.17
N GLY A 88 2.66 -17.03 5.48
CA GLY A 88 3.87 -17.29 4.67
C GLY A 88 4.67 -16.01 4.41
N LYS A 89 5.36 -15.97 3.26
CA LYS A 89 6.23 -14.84 2.87
C LYS A 89 5.53 -13.47 2.86
N ASN A 90 4.20 -13.41 2.68
CA ASN A 90 3.48 -12.13 2.80
C ASN A 90 3.35 -11.72 4.26
N GLY A 91 2.93 -12.67 5.11
CA GLY A 91 2.83 -12.48 6.54
C GLY A 91 4.17 -12.01 7.11
N ASP A 92 5.25 -12.77 6.85
CA ASP A 92 6.59 -12.46 7.36
C ASP A 92 7.06 -11.05 6.96
N PHE A 93 6.76 -10.63 5.73
CA PHE A 93 7.06 -9.27 5.28
C PHE A 93 6.28 -8.22 6.08
N TYR A 94 4.96 -8.38 6.23
CA TYR A 94 4.15 -7.38 6.93
C TYR A 94 4.43 -7.36 8.43
N LYS A 95 4.73 -8.51 9.06
CA LYS A 95 5.17 -8.57 10.45
C LYS A 95 6.48 -7.80 10.66
N ASN A 96 7.47 -8.01 9.77
CA ASN A 96 8.71 -7.23 9.80
C ASN A 96 8.43 -5.73 9.66
N VAL A 97 7.56 -5.34 8.72
CA VAL A 97 7.17 -3.94 8.55
C VAL A 97 6.59 -3.39 9.85
N ILE A 98 5.61 -4.07 10.44
CA ILE A 98 4.92 -3.64 11.67
C ILE A 98 5.93 -3.47 12.83
N ASN A 99 6.76 -4.49 13.06
CA ASN A 99 7.64 -4.53 14.22
C ASN A 99 8.82 -3.55 14.11
N TYR A 100 9.38 -3.36 12.92
CA TYR A 100 10.58 -2.54 12.74
C TYR A 100 10.32 -1.16 12.17
N TYR A 101 9.26 -0.99 11.37
CA TYR A 101 8.94 0.25 10.66
C TYR A 101 7.60 0.87 11.08
N GLY A 102 6.94 0.32 12.10
CA GLY A 102 5.68 0.83 12.62
C GLY A 102 4.48 0.40 11.79
N GLY A 103 3.33 1.04 12.03
CA GLY A 103 2.04 0.60 11.52
C GLY A 103 1.95 0.51 10.00
N LEU A 104 1.11 -0.41 9.52
CA LEU A 104 0.82 -0.59 8.11
C LEU A 104 -0.47 0.15 7.74
N LYS A 105 -0.36 1.11 6.81
CA LYS A 105 -1.46 1.93 6.30
C LYS A 105 -1.70 1.69 4.82
N ILE A 106 -2.90 2.04 4.36
CA ILE A 106 -3.22 2.08 2.92
C ILE A 106 -3.73 3.46 2.55
N GLY A 107 -2.99 4.11 1.66
CA GLY A 107 -3.42 5.30 0.96
C GLY A 107 -3.95 4.97 -0.44
N TYR A 108 -4.80 5.82 -0.98
CA TYR A 108 -5.35 5.67 -2.33
C TYR A 108 -5.79 7.01 -2.93
N PHE A 109 -5.94 7.04 -4.25
CA PHE A 109 -6.59 8.12 -4.99
C PHE A 109 -7.45 7.56 -6.12
N PHE A 110 -8.50 8.30 -6.46
CA PHE A 110 -9.38 7.95 -7.57
C PHE A 110 -8.72 8.23 -8.92
N ALA A 111 -8.91 7.33 -9.86
CA ALA A 111 -8.35 7.43 -11.21
C ALA A 111 -9.35 6.89 -12.23
N GLU A 112 -9.62 7.67 -13.27
CA GLU A 112 -10.42 7.22 -14.42
C GLU A 112 -9.76 6.03 -15.12
N ASN A 113 -8.44 6.07 -15.25
CA ASN A 113 -7.62 4.98 -15.78
C ASN A 113 -6.57 4.52 -14.75
N PRO A 114 -6.94 3.67 -13.77
CA PRO A 114 -6.01 3.22 -12.74
C PRO A 114 -4.79 2.47 -13.29
N ARG A 115 -4.88 1.90 -14.50
CA ARG A 115 -3.75 1.17 -15.12
C ARG A 115 -2.66 2.12 -15.58
N GLU A 116 -3.02 3.23 -16.21
CA GLU A 116 -2.03 4.21 -16.64
C GLU A 116 -1.45 4.97 -15.46
N GLU A 117 -2.28 5.35 -14.49
CA GLU A 117 -1.82 6.07 -13.30
C GLU A 117 -0.86 5.22 -12.45
N GLU A 118 -1.15 3.93 -12.25
CA GLU A 118 -0.24 3.00 -11.58
C GLU A 118 1.10 2.89 -12.32
N LYS A 119 1.09 2.76 -13.66
CA LYS A 119 2.34 2.72 -14.45
C LYS A 119 3.18 3.98 -14.28
N LYS A 120 2.54 5.15 -14.28
CA LYS A 120 3.22 6.44 -14.06
C LYS A 120 3.81 6.50 -12.64
N ALA A 121 3.06 6.06 -11.63
CA ALA A 121 3.55 5.99 -10.25
C ALA A 121 4.78 5.06 -10.10
N PHE A 122 4.74 3.85 -10.67
CA PHE A 122 5.92 2.96 -10.69
C PHE A 122 7.11 3.57 -11.42
N SER A 123 6.87 4.29 -12.54
CA SER A 123 7.94 4.97 -13.28
C SER A 123 8.61 6.05 -12.44
N ARG A 124 7.82 6.89 -11.74
CA ARG A 124 8.33 7.93 -10.84
C ARG A 124 9.10 7.32 -9.66
N PHE A 125 8.50 6.34 -8.99
CA PHE A 125 9.14 5.65 -7.86
C PHE A 125 10.51 5.09 -8.26
N ARG A 126 10.59 4.37 -9.40
CA ARG A 126 11.87 3.85 -9.91
C ARG A 126 12.88 4.93 -10.25
N LYS A 127 12.44 6.05 -10.83
CA LYS A 127 13.35 7.16 -11.17
C LYS A 127 14.05 7.71 -9.93
N ILE A 128 13.30 7.80 -8.82
CA ILE A 128 13.75 8.33 -7.53
C ILE A 128 14.61 7.31 -6.80
N TYR A 129 14.05 6.14 -6.50
CA TYR A 129 14.65 5.14 -5.60
C TYR A 129 15.56 4.13 -6.29
N LYS A 130 15.64 4.17 -7.63
CA LYS A 130 16.41 3.22 -8.48
C LYS A 130 16.03 1.75 -8.30
N GLN A 131 14.83 1.49 -7.78
CA GLN A 131 14.28 0.16 -7.56
C GLN A 131 12.75 0.17 -7.66
N ASN A 132 12.12 -1.01 -7.71
CA ASN A 132 10.68 -1.14 -7.50
C ASN A 132 10.33 -0.99 -6.00
N PRO A 133 9.07 -0.68 -5.64
CA PRO A 133 8.63 -0.72 -4.25
C PRO A 133 8.98 -2.06 -3.58
N PRO A 134 9.38 -2.06 -2.30
CA PRO A 134 9.91 -3.23 -1.58
C PRO A 134 9.08 -4.52 -1.72
N LYS A 135 7.75 -4.41 -1.74
CA LYS A 135 6.85 -5.57 -1.82
C LYS A 135 6.45 -5.96 -3.25
N SER A 136 6.94 -5.24 -4.26
CA SER A 136 6.63 -5.51 -5.65
C SER A 136 7.05 -6.93 -6.02
N LYS A 137 6.15 -7.67 -6.70
CA LYS A 137 6.49 -8.97 -7.31
C LYS A 137 7.32 -8.85 -8.58
N ARG A 138 7.52 -7.62 -9.08
CA ARG A 138 8.40 -7.34 -10.22
C ARG A 138 9.81 -7.25 -9.65
N GLY A 139 10.41 -8.42 -9.40
CA GLY A 139 11.84 -8.63 -9.28
C GLY A 139 12.31 -9.22 -10.60
#